data_AF-A0A2N8N1N1-F1
#
_entry.id   AF-A0A2N8N1N1-F1
#
_cell.length_a   1.000
_cell.length_b   1.000
_cell.length_c   1.000
_cell.angle_alpha   90.00
_cell.angle_beta   90.00
_cell.angle_gamma   90.00
#
_symmetry.space_group_name_H-M   'P 1'
#
loop_
_entity.id
_entity.type
_entity.pdbx_description
1 polymer ?
#
loop_
_entity_poly.entity_id
_entity_poly.type
_entity_poly.pdbx_seq_one_letter_code
_entity_poly.pdbx_strand_id
1 'polypeptide(L)'
;MTRDGDTPTIIDGTRRQPLETLPKELVEALRSGEFHHALRQAIAYRGLSLARLRAHLGLRGVQIGQSTLSYWQRGLRQPEVPKALPAVRALESVLQLPADALVVLIGPRTARARGHQMAASFHDIRSGDMGSIVDQLLAELGAYPSSNRYNADLEMLSVHDTITFDAAHRQIALHTRLVCRARRHGPDRYVTVYNGDPGCHIGDVDLITAEGCRVGRIRRNAEAETMATELLFDRKLAEGEIHVFCFEVRDDSGTASPGYFRMLRDQCASYLVQLKFALGALPARCTRQFRTRDDAVPVESEELPLDMGGVTSGFFSDAGPGLAGIEVEWR
;
A
#
# COMPACT_ATOMS: atom_id res chain seq x y z
N MET A 1 13.36 -59.41 33.49
CA MET A 1 13.65 -58.09 34.07
C MET A 1 14.19 -57.18 32.99
N THR A 2 13.36 -56.23 32.55
CA THR A 2 13.69 -54.86 32.09
C THR A 2 14.97 -54.60 31.29
N ARG A 3 14.83 -54.12 30.05
CA ARG A 3 14.85 -52.67 29.74
C ARG A 3 14.47 -52.43 28.27
N ASP A 4 13.34 -51.75 28.09
CA ASP A 4 12.95 -51.03 26.88
C ASP A 4 14.00 -49.97 26.54
N GLY A 5 14.56 -50.07 25.34
CA GLY A 5 15.31 -49.02 24.68
C GLY A 5 14.44 -48.37 23.61
N ASP A 6 13.58 -47.44 24.02
CA ASP A 6 12.77 -46.62 23.13
C ASP A 6 13.71 -45.73 22.31
N THR A 7 13.98 -46.19 21.08
CA THR A 7 14.84 -45.49 20.12
C THR A 7 13.94 -44.55 19.33
N PRO A 8 14.13 -43.22 19.40
CA PRO A 8 13.27 -42.30 18.67
C PRO A 8 13.48 -42.54 17.18
N THR A 9 12.41 -43.01 16.53
CA THR A 9 12.35 -43.17 15.07
C THR A 9 12.57 -41.80 14.43
N ILE A 10 13.78 -41.59 13.90
CA ILE A 10 14.07 -40.49 13.00
C ILE A 10 13.28 -40.80 11.73
N ILE A 11 12.11 -40.16 11.58
CA ILE A 11 11.34 -40.21 10.34
C ILE A 11 12.16 -39.44 9.30
N ASP A 12 12.88 -40.20 8.48
CA ASP A 12 13.38 -39.72 7.20
C ASP A 12 12.17 -39.44 6.30
N GLY A 13 12.06 -38.21 5.82
CA GLY A 13 10.82 -37.68 5.27
C GLY A 13 11.08 -36.47 4.39
N THR A 14 11.83 -36.68 3.32
CA THR A 14 12.06 -35.71 2.24
C THR A 14 10.85 -35.49 1.32
N ARG A 15 9.68 -36.10 1.61
CA ARG A 15 8.44 -35.76 0.92
C ARG A 15 7.80 -34.52 1.55
N ARG A 16 7.90 -33.39 0.86
CA ARG A 16 7.01 -32.24 1.07
C ARG A 16 5.56 -32.68 0.85
N GLN A 17 4.69 -32.31 1.78
CA GLN A 17 3.26 -32.65 1.67
C GLN A 17 2.57 -31.70 0.69
N PRO A 18 1.69 -32.20 -0.20
CA PRO A 18 0.76 -31.35 -0.95
C PRO A 18 -0.14 -30.55 0.00
N LEU A 19 -0.54 -29.35 -0.38
CA LEU A 19 -1.46 -28.52 0.42
C LEU A 19 -2.77 -29.26 0.75
N GLU A 20 -3.23 -30.16 -0.11
CA GLU A 20 -4.49 -30.91 0.03
C GLU A 20 -4.50 -31.90 1.21
N THR A 21 -3.33 -32.31 1.73
CA THR A 21 -3.23 -33.25 2.86
C THR A 21 -3.12 -32.55 4.22
N LEU A 22 -3.01 -31.22 4.26
CA LEU A 22 -2.92 -30.45 5.49
C LEU A 22 -4.32 -30.12 6.06
N PRO A 23 -4.47 -29.91 7.38
CA PRO A 23 -5.74 -29.48 7.97
C PRO A 23 -6.27 -28.21 7.32
N LYS A 24 -7.59 -28.14 7.12
CA LYS A 24 -8.24 -27.03 6.41
C LYS A 24 -7.85 -25.65 6.98
N GLU A 25 -7.78 -25.51 8.30
CA GLU A 25 -7.38 -24.26 8.97
C GLU A 25 -5.93 -23.86 8.67
N LEU A 26 -5.02 -24.84 8.57
CA LEU A 26 -3.62 -24.60 8.19
C LEU A 26 -3.52 -24.25 6.71
N VAL A 27 -4.29 -24.91 5.85
CA VAL A 27 -4.37 -24.59 4.42
C VAL A 27 -4.87 -23.17 4.20
N GLU A 28 -5.91 -22.76 4.91
CA GLU A 28 -6.44 -21.39 4.87
C GLU A 28 -5.38 -20.39 5.38
N ALA A 29 -4.72 -20.69 6.50
CA ALA A 29 -3.65 -19.84 7.03
C ALA A 29 -2.46 -19.69 6.07
N LEU A 30 -2.07 -20.75 5.35
CA LEU A 30 -0.98 -20.72 4.36
C LEU A 30 -1.37 -20.03 3.05
N ARG A 31 -2.66 -19.97 2.71
CA ARG A 31 -3.16 -19.31 1.49
C ARG A 31 -3.37 -17.81 1.66
N SER A 32 -3.89 -17.36 2.80
CA SER A 32 -4.35 -15.97 2.98
C SER A 32 -4.11 -15.40 4.38
N GLY A 33 -3.45 -16.13 5.28
CA GLY A 33 -3.17 -15.67 6.64
C GLY A 33 -1.92 -14.81 6.74
N GLU A 34 -1.80 -14.07 7.85
CA GLU A 34 -0.54 -13.42 8.21
C GLU A 34 0.54 -14.45 8.51
N PHE A 35 1.81 -14.16 8.15
CA PHE A 35 2.95 -15.08 8.34
C PHE A 35 3.01 -15.66 9.77
N HIS A 36 2.82 -14.83 10.79
CA HIS A 36 2.90 -15.27 12.19
C HIS A 36 1.78 -16.26 12.56
N HIS A 37 0.60 -16.10 11.96
CA HIS A 37 -0.53 -16.99 12.16
C HIS A 37 -0.27 -18.33 11.48
N ALA A 38 0.15 -18.32 10.21
CA ALA A 38 0.53 -19.52 9.47
C ALA A 38 1.67 -20.29 10.14
N LEU A 39 2.71 -19.58 10.62
CA LEU A 39 3.81 -20.16 11.36
C LEU A 39 3.36 -20.82 12.66
N ARG A 40 2.48 -20.17 13.43
CA ARG A 40 1.93 -20.73 14.67
C ARG A 40 1.13 -22.01 14.41
N GLN A 41 0.26 -22.01 13.40
CA GLN A 41 -0.54 -23.17 13.02
C GLN A 41 0.35 -24.33 12.53
N ALA A 42 1.36 -24.03 11.72
CA ALA A 42 2.30 -25.04 11.23
C ALA A 42 3.12 -25.68 12.36
N ILE A 43 3.59 -24.88 13.33
CA ILE A 43 4.31 -25.37 14.52
C ILE A 43 3.39 -26.25 15.37
N ALA A 44 2.15 -25.81 15.61
CA ALA A 44 1.17 -26.56 16.37
C ALA A 44 0.84 -27.91 15.70
N TYR A 45 0.60 -27.89 14.39
CA TYR A 45 0.34 -29.09 13.60
C TYR A 45 1.49 -30.10 13.64
N ARG A 46 2.74 -29.61 13.63
CA ARG A 46 3.93 -30.46 13.73
C ARG A 46 4.27 -30.89 15.16
N GLY A 47 3.59 -30.35 16.17
CA GLY A 47 3.83 -30.68 17.58
C GLY A 47 5.24 -30.31 18.06
N LEU A 48 5.88 -29.31 17.44
CA LEU A 48 7.24 -28.92 17.78
C LEU A 48 7.26 -27.78 18.82
N SER A 49 8.10 -27.91 19.85
CA SER A 49 8.46 -26.76 20.67
C SER A 49 9.45 -25.86 19.94
N LEU A 50 9.52 -24.57 20.29
CA LEU A 50 10.48 -23.64 19.69
C LEU A 50 11.95 -24.10 19.87
N ALA A 51 12.26 -24.74 21.01
CA ALA A 51 13.58 -25.31 21.26
C ALA A 51 13.91 -26.46 20.28
N ARG A 52 12.94 -27.36 20.02
CA ARG A 52 13.10 -28.44 19.04
C ARG A 52 13.18 -27.89 17.62
N LEU A 53 12.36 -26.90 17.27
CA LEU A 53 12.41 -26.22 15.98
C LEU A 53 13.80 -25.61 15.73
N ARG A 54 14.36 -24.90 16.72
CA ARG A 54 15.73 -24.35 16.67
C ARG A 54 16.79 -25.43 16.46
N ALA A 55 16.69 -26.56 17.17
CA ALA A 55 17.64 -27.67 17.01
C ALA A 55 17.62 -28.24 15.56
N HIS A 56 16.42 -28.43 14.99
CA HIS A 56 16.27 -28.93 13.61
C HIS A 56 16.76 -27.94 12.54
N LEU A 57 16.61 -26.63 12.80
CA LEU A 57 17.18 -25.58 11.95
C LEU A 57 18.71 -25.56 12.04
N GLY A 58 19.27 -25.73 13.24
CA GLY A 58 20.72 -25.82 13.46
C GLY A 58 21.37 -26.98 12.72
N LEU A 59 20.72 -28.16 12.68
CA LEU A 59 21.17 -29.31 11.88
C LEU A 59 21.19 -29.04 10.37
N ARG A 60 20.49 -28.00 9.91
CA ARG A 60 20.45 -27.55 8.50
C ARG A 60 21.33 -26.32 8.25
N GLY A 61 22.22 -25.99 9.19
CA GLY A 61 23.13 -24.84 9.06
C GLY A 61 22.48 -23.47 9.30
N VAL A 62 21.21 -23.43 9.74
CA VAL A 62 20.47 -22.18 9.98
C VAL A 62 20.48 -21.84 11.47
N GLN A 63 21.24 -20.80 11.82
CA GLN A 63 21.35 -20.30 13.21
C GLN A 63 20.35 -19.17 13.45
N ILE A 64 19.26 -19.46 14.18
CA ILE A 64 18.26 -18.47 14.60
C ILE A 64 18.04 -18.58 16.11
N GLY A 65 17.98 -17.44 16.80
CA GLY A 65 17.68 -17.38 18.22
C GLY A 65 16.25 -17.83 18.54
N GLN A 66 16.05 -18.49 19.68
CA GLN A 66 14.70 -18.87 20.14
C GLN A 66 13.81 -17.64 20.37
N SER A 67 14.39 -16.51 20.78
CA SER A 67 13.70 -15.21 20.88
C SER A 67 13.19 -14.72 19.54
N THR A 68 13.98 -14.82 18.47
CA THR A 68 13.56 -14.46 17.11
C THR A 68 12.39 -15.32 16.63
N LEU A 69 12.46 -16.64 16.83
CA LEU A 69 11.36 -17.55 16.50
C LEU A 69 10.09 -17.22 17.30
N SER A 70 10.23 -16.87 18.57
CA SER A 70 9.12 -16.44 19.43
C SER A 70 8.50 -15.13 18.94
N TYR A 71 9.31 -14.13 18.59
CA TYR A 71 8.83 -12.87 18.04
C TYR A 71 8.10 -13.07 16.71
N TRP A 72 8.62 -13.94 15.84
CA TRP A 72 7.98 -14.31 14.58
C TRP A 72 6.64 -15.02 14.78
N GLN A 73 6.55 -15.98 15.70
CA GLN A 73 5.31 -16.69 16.01
C GLN A 73 4.24 -15.79 16.64
N ARG A 74 4.67 -14.77 17.40
CA ARG A 74 3.78 -13.79 18.05
C ARG A 74 3.41 -12.60 17.16
N GLY A 75 4.03 -12.47 15.98
CA GLY A 75 3.81 -11.34 15.08
C GLY A 75 4.44 -10.03 15.55
N LEU A 76 5.34 -10.08 16.54
CA LEU A 76 6.03 -8.91 17.10
C LEU A 76 7.17 -8.44 16.20
N ARG A 77 7.68 -9.30 15.32
CA ARG A 77 8.64 -8.98 14.27
C ARG A 77 8.38 -9.88 13.06
N GLN A 78 8.52 -9.34 11.85
CA GLN A 78 8.45 -10.13 10.63
C GLN A 78 9.87 -10.50 10.12
N PRO A 79 10.02 -11.59 9.36
CA PRO A 79 11.28 -11.92 8.70
C PRO A 79 11.62 -10.88 7.63
N GLU A 80 12.76 -10.18 7.79
CA GLU A 80 13.24 -9.18 6.83
C GLU A 80 13.87 -9.85 5.60
N VAL A 81 13.25 -9.69 4.43
CA VAL A 81 13.79 -10.15 3.14
C VAL A 81 14.82 -9.15 2.60
N PRO A 82 15.88 -9.60 1.87
CA PRO A 82 16.15 -10.99 1.45
C PRO A 82 16.85 -11.85 2.50
N LYS A 83 17.36 -11.23 3.58
CA LYS A 83 18.24 -11.88 4.57
C LYS A 83 17.59 -13.08 5.27
N ALA A 84 16.28 -13.04 5.49
CA ALA A 84 15.55 -14.09 6.18
C ALA A 84 15.05 -15.23 5.27
N LEU A 85 15.21 -15.15 3.95
CA LEU A 85 14.72 -16.18 3.02
C LEU A 85 15.31 -17.59 3.27
N PRO A 86 16.63 -17.76 3.50
CA PRO A 86 17.19 -19.08 3.80
C PRO A 86 16.60 -19.69 5.08
N ALA A 87 16.38 -18.83 6.08
CA ALA A 87 15.77 -19.21 7.35
C ALA A 87 14.32 -19.69 7.18
N VAL A 88 13.53 -18.99 6.38
CA VAL A 88 12.11 -19.32 6.15
C VAL A 88 11.95 -20.59 5.32
N ARG A 89 12.80 -20.81 4.31
CA ARG A 89 12.82 -22.08 3.56
C ARG A 89 13.24 -23.28 4.40
N ALA A 90 14.16 -23.07 5.35
CA ALA A 90 14.52 -24.09 6.32
C ALA A 90 13.36 -24.38 7.28
N LEU A 91 12.59 -23.37 7.69
CA LEU A 91 11.35 -23.54 8.46
C LEU A 91 10.33 -24.39 7.73
N GLU A 92 10.04 -24.10 6.45
CA GLU A 92 9.12 -24.92 5.64
C GLU A 92 9.56 -26.38 5.59
N SER A 93 10.86 -26.61 5.42
CA SER A 93 11.43 -27.96 5.35
C SER A 93 11.32 -28.70 6.69
N VAL A 94 11.63 -28.03 7.80
CA VAL A 94 11.48 -28.62 9.14
C VAL A 94 10.01 -28.85 9.47
N LEU A 95 9.13 -27.95 9.03
CA LEU A 95 7.67 -28.03 9.23
C LEU A 95 6.95 -28.89 8.18
N GLN A 96 7.68 -29.49 7.22
CA GLN A 96 7.14 -30.35 6.15
C GLN A 96 6.04 -29.67 5.32
N LEU A 97 6.13 -28.36 5.19
CA LEU A 97 5.24 -27.56 4.37
C LEU A 97 5.63 -27.69 2.88
N PRO A 98 4.68 -27.41 1.98
CA PRO A 98 4.99 -27.18 0.58
C PRO A 98 6.09 -26.12 0.42
N ALA A 99 6.84 -26.22 -0.68
CA ALA A 99 7.86 -25.24 -1.01
C ALA A 99 7.25 -23.84 -1.15
N ASP A 100 7.93 -22.84 -0.59
CA ASP A 100 7.56 -21.43 -0.66
C ASP A 100 6.20 -21.07 0.00
N ALA A 101 5.57 -21.98 0.75
CA ALA A 101 4.29 -21.76 1.43
C ALA A 101 4.35 -20.66 2.51
N LEU A 102 5.47 -20.50 3.19
CA LEU A 102 5.73 -19.39 4.11
C LEU A 102 6.49 -18.25 3.42
N VAL A 103 7.30 -18.54 2.41
CA VAL A 103 8.03 -17.53 1.62
C VAL A 103 7.06 -16.57 0.94
N VAL A 104 5.95 -17.05 0.37
CA VAL A 104 4.93 -16.19 -0.27
C VAL A 104 4.28 -15.24 0.75
N LEU A 105 4.24 -15.59 2.03
CA LEU A 105 3.68 -14.74 3.09
C LEU A 105 4.64 -13.64 3.57
N ILE A 106 5.92 -13.70 3.18
CA ILE A 106 6.97 -12.70 3.54
C ILE A 106 7.59 -12.02 2.32
N GLY A 107 7.40 -12.56 1.12
CA GLY A 107 7.78 -11.92 -0.13
C GLY A 107 6.98 -10.64 -0.36
N PRO A 108 7.36 -9.79 -1.35
CA PRO A 108 6.60 -8.59 -1.67
C PRO A 108 5.15 -9.00 -1.88
N ARG A 109 4.29 -8.60 -0.94
CA ARG A 109 2.92 -9.07 -0.85
C ARG A 109 2.28 -8.81 -2.21
N THR A 110 1.98 -9.87 -2.96
CA THR A 110 0.93 -9.77 -3.95
C THR A 110 -0.35 -9.73 -3.13
N ALA A 111 -0.71 -8.52 -2.70
CA ALA A 111 -1.98 -8.22 -2.06
C ALA A 111 -3.08 -8.88 -2.90
N ARG A 112 -3.65 -9.97 -2.37
CA ARG A 112 -4.92 -10.50 -2.85
C ARG A 112 -5.83 -10.76 -1.67
N ALA A 113 -6.89 -9.96 -1.69
CA ALA A 113 -8.16 -10.11 -1.01
C ALA A 113 -8.08 -10.42 0.49
N ARG A 114 -7.74 -9.39 1.28
CA ARG A 114 -8.61 -9.15 2.45
C ARG A 114 -10.02 -9.07 1.88
N GLY A 115 -10.95 -9.90 2.36
CA GLY A 115 -12.33 -9.91 1.88
C GLY A 115 -12.84 -8.47 1.80
N HIS A 116 -13.49 -8.12 0.68
CA HIS A 116 -13.90 -6.77 0.28
C HIS A 116 -14.21 -5.86 1.49
N GLN A 117 -13.18 -5.18 2.01
CA GLN A 117 -13.37 -4.07 2.92
C GLN A 117 -13.71 -2.89 2.01
N MET A 118 -14.83 -2.23 2.29
CA MET A 118 -15.16 -1.01 1.58
C MET A 118 -14.04 0.00 1.79
N ALA A 119 -13.72 0.76 0.75
CA ALA A 119 -12.77 1.86 0.87
C ALA A 119 -13.18 2.78 2.02
N ALA A 120 -12.19 3.24 2.78
CA ALA A 120 -12.39 4.24 3.84
C ALA A 120 -13.11 5.47 3.26
N SER A 121 -13.99 6.07 4.05
CA SER A 121 -14.67 7.29 3.63
C SER A 121 -13.68 8.47 3.65
N PHE A 122 -13.99 9.55 2.93
CA PHE A 122 -13.19 10.77 3.01
C PHE A 122 -13.18 11.33 4.44
N HIS A 123 -14.28 11.19 5.18
CA HIS A 123 -14.40 11.57 6.59
C HIS A 123 -13.45 10.81 7.53
N ASP A 124 -13.11 9.56 7.21
CA ASP A 124 -12.23 8.76 8.07
C ASP A 124 -10.77 9.24 7.98
N ILE A 125 -10.39 9.86 6.86
CA ILE A 125 -9.00 10.26 6.55
C ILE A 125 -8.79 11.78 6.63
N ARG A 126 -9.84 12.58 6.38
CA ARG A 126 -9.81 14.05 6.51
C ARG A 126 -10.69 14.53 7.65
N SER A 127 -10.14 15.42 8.44
CA SER A 127 -10.84 16.11 9.51
C SER A 127 -11.68 17.27 9.00
N GLY A 128 -12.64 17.70 9.82
CA GLY A 128 -13.49 18.86 9.54
C GLY A 128 -14.48 18.63 8.39
N ASP A 129 -14.86 19.72 7.74
CA ASP A 129 -15.95 19.72 6.75
C ASP A 129 -15.53 19.21 5.37
N MET A 130 -14.24 18.94 5.16
CA MET A 130 -13.69 18.47 3.88
C MET A 130 -14.35 17.17 3.40
N GLY A 131 -14.63 16.24 4.32
CA GLY A 131 -15.36 15.02 3.98
C GLY A 131 -16.75 15.31 3.40
N SER A 132 -17.48 16.24 4.01
CA SER A 132 -18.83 16.65 3.60
C SER A 132 -18.82 17.33 2.23
N ILE A 133 -17.84 18.22 2.00
CA ILE A 133 -17.66 18.94 0.73
C ILE A 133 -17.38 17.95 -0.40
N VAL A 134 -16.49 16.97 -0.17
CA VAL A 134 -16.20 15.95 -1.17
C VAL A 134 -17.41 15.07 -1.42
N ASP A 135 -18.13 14.65 -0.37
CA ASP A 135 -19.35 13.86 -0.52
C ASP A 135 -20.43 14.60 -1.32
N GLN A 136 -20.58 15.91 -1.14
CA GLN A 136 -21.46 16.75 -1.95
C GLN A 136 -21.01 16.77 -3.43
N LEU A 137 -19.74 17.03 -3.71
CA LEU A 137 -19.22 17.05 -5.09
C LEU A 137 -19.39 15.69 -5.77
N LEU A 138 -19.18 14.59 -5.03
CA LEU A 138 -19.42 13.23 -5.51
C LEU A 138 -20.91 12.96 -5.73
N ALA A 139 -21.81 13.50 -4.91
CA ALA A 139 -23.25 13.40 -5.14
C ALA A 139 -23.67 14.19 -6.40
N GLU A 140 -23.11 15.37 -6.63
CA GLU A 140 -23.36 16.19 -7.83
C GLU A 140 -22.82 15.58 -9.13
N LEU A 141 -21.78 14.74 -9.03
CA LEU A 141 -21.35 13.87 -10.13
C LEU A 141 -22.38 12.76 -10.39
N GLY A 142 -23.06 12.25 -9.37
CA GLY A 142 -24.20 11.34 -9.53
C GLY A 142 -23.89 10.03 -10.24
N ALA A 143 -22.62 9.59 -10.28
CA ALA A 143 -22.23 8.33 -10.91
C ALA A 143 -22.59 7.10 -10.04
N TYR A 144 -22.65 7.29 -8.72
CA TYR A 144 -22.92 6.23 -7.75
C TYR A 144 -23.88 6.72 -6.65
N PRO A 145 -24.66 5.81 -6.03
CA PRO A 145 -25.63 6.15 -5.00
C PRO A 145 -24.99 6.60 -3.67
N SER A 146 -23.70 6.33 -3.45
CA SER A 146 -22.98 6.70 -2.23
C SER A 146 -21.51 7.01 -2.52
N SER A 147 -20.93 7.96 -1.78
CA SER A 147 -19.55 8.43 -1.95
C SER A 147 -18.50 7.32 -1.74
N ASN A 148 -18.79 6.35 -0.87
CA ASN A 148 -17.94 5.19 -0.62
C ASN A 148 -17.85 4.18 -1.79
N ARG A 149 -18.71 4.29 -2.82
CA ARG A 149 -18.67 3.43 -4.01
C ARG A 149 -17.74 3.93 -5.10
N TYR A 150 -17.45 5.22 -5.13
CA TYR A 150 -16.49 5.79 -6.08
C TYR A 150 -15.16 5.04 -5.95
N ASN A 151 -14.57 4.62 -7.07
CA ASN A 151 -13.33 3.83 -7.15
C ASN A 151 -13.26 2.52 -6.35
N ALA A 152 -14.31 2.11 -5.62
CA ALA A 152 -14.26 0.93 -4.73
C ALA A 152 -14.05 -0.40 -5.47
N ASP A 153 -14.31 -0.39 -6.78
CA ASP A 153 -14.14 -1.54 -7.67
C ASP A 153 -12.80 -1.54 -8.39
N LEU A 154 -11.94 -0.56 -8.11
CA LEU A 154 -10.61 -0.46 -8.66
C LEU A 154 -9.61 -0.66 -7.53
N GLU A 155 -8.83 -1.71 -7.64
CA GLU A 155 -7.68 -1.95 -6.79
C GLU A 155 -6.49 -1.17 -7.31
N MET A 156 -5.82 -0.41 -6.44
CA MET A 156 -4.70 0.43 -6.82
C MET A 156 -3.39 -0.36 -6.70
N LEU A 157 -2.78 -0.67 -7.85
CA LEU A 157 -1.55 -1.48 -7.89
C LEU A 157 -0.31 -0.61 -7.87
N SER A 158 -0.32 0.48 -8.64
CA SER A 158 0.79 1.42 -8.67
C SER A 158 0.30 2.83 -8.91
N VAL A 159 0.89 3.77 -8.19
CA VAL A 159 0.73 5.20 -8.42
C VAL A 159 2.09 5.86 -8.48
N HIS A 160 2.29 6.68 -9.50
CA HIS A 160 3.44 7.57 -9.60
C HIS A 160 2.93 9.00 -9.73
N ASP A 161 3.15 9.78 -8.68
CA ASP A 161 2.90 11.22 -8.68
C ASP A 161 4.22 11.98 -8.86
N THR A 162 4.22 12.96 -9.75
CA THR A 162 5.30 13.93 -9.92
C THR A 162 4.75 15.32 -9.74
N ILE A 163 5.24 16.02 -8.72
CA ILE A 163 4.81 17.36 -8.34
C ILE A 163 5.92 18.33 -8.73
N THR A 164 5.56 19.44 -9.37
CA THR A 164 6.52 20.48 -9.77
C THR A 164 6.25 21.76 -8.99
N PHE A 165 7.31 22.32 -8.42
CA PHE A 165 7.30 23.59 -7.69
C PHE A 165 8.04 24.67 -8.47
N ASP A 166 7.48 25.88 -8.47
CA ASP A 166 8.12 27.05 -9.10
C ASP A 166 9.11 27.76 -8.16
N ALA A 167 9.71 28.85 -8.65
CA ALA A 167 10.66 29.66 -7.87
C ALA A 167 10.00 30.44 -6.71
N ALA A 168 8.66 30.50 -6.67
CA ALA A 168 7.87 31.10 -5.60
C ALA A 168 7.35 30.04 -4.61
N HIS A 169 7.88 28.81 -4.67
CA HIS A 169 7.52 27.68 -3.82
C HIS A 169 6.08 27.16 -4.02
N ARG A 170 5.42 27.55 -5.10
CA ARG A 170 4.04 27.14 -5.40
C ARG A 170 4.03 25.81 -6.13
N GLN A 171 3.07 24.96 -5.83
CA GLN A 171 2.83 23.74 -6.59
C GLN A 171 2.16 24.10 -7.92
N ILE A 172 2.89 24.03 -9.03
CA ILE A 172 2.37 24.43 -10.35
C ILE A 172 1.80 23.29 -11.19
N ALA A 173 2.20 22.06 -10.90
CA ALA A 173 1.72 20.88 -11.62
C ALA A 173 1.79 19.61 -10.76
N LEU A 174 0.78 18.76 -10.90
CA LEU A 174 0.73 17.38 -10.41
C LEU A 174 0.47 16.47 -11.60
N HIS A 175 1.47 15.67 -11.99
CA HIS A 175 1.31 14.62 -12.98
C HIS A 175 1.16 13.26 -12.29
N THR A 176 0.06 12.56 -12.56
CA THR A 176 -0.25 11.25 -11.99
C THR A 176 -0.29 10.19 -13.07
N ARG A 177 0.41 9.07 -12.84
CA ARG A 177 0.25 7.81 -13.58
C ARG A 177 -0.25 6.72 -12.65
N LEU A 178 -1.37 6.09 -13.01
CA LEU A 178 -2.05 5.08 -12.21
C LEU A 178 -2.10 3.75 -12.95
N VAL A 179 -1.83 2.67 -12.22
CA VAL A 179 -2.12 1.29 -12.63
C VAL A 179 -3.15 0.71 -11.66
N CYS A 180 -4.30 0.33 -12.18
CA CYS A 180 -5.36 -0.29 -11.38
C CYS A 180 -5.75 -1.66 -11.92
N ARG A 181 -6.37 -2.46 -11.05
CA ARG A 181 -7.03 -3.72 -11.40
C ARG A 181 -8.51 -3.63 -11.09
N ALA A 182 -9.35 -3.96 -12.06
CA ALA A 182 -10.77 -4.06 -11.81
C ALA A 182 -11.07 -5.25 -10.89
N ARG A 183 -11.70 -4.99 -9.74
CA ARG A 183 -12.12 -6.02 -8.76
C ARG A 183 -13.35 -6.80 -9.23
N ARG A 184 -14.15 -6.21 -10.11
CA ARG A 184 -15.31 -6.81 -10.76
C ARG A 184 -15.49 -6.23 -12.15
N HIS A 185 -16.26 -6.89 -12.99
CA HIS A 185 -16.64 -6.35 -14.30
C HIS A 185 -17.48 -5.07 -14.14
N GLY A 186 -17.20 -4.06 -14.95
CA GLY A 186 -18.05 -2.87 -15.09
C GLY A 186 -17.44 -1.49 -14.82
N PRO A 187 -16.36 -1.31 -14.04
CA PRO A 187 -15.73 0.00 -13.89
C PRO A 187 -15.35 0.59 -15.25
N ASP A 188 -15.78 1.81 -15.51
CA ASP A 188 -15.52 2.55 -16.76
C ASP A 188 -14.95 3.95 -16.49
N ARG A 189 -14.61 4.25 -15.23
CA ARG A 189 -14.08 5.54 -14.82
C ARG A 189 -13.32 5.45 -13.51
N TYR A 190 -12.51 6.47 -13.29
CA TYR A 190 -11.89 6.80 -12.01
C TYR A 190 -12.30 8.22 -11.62
N VAL A 191 -12.55 8.49 -10.34
CA VAL A 191 -12.78 9.85 -9.85
C VAL A 191 -11.59 10.31 -9.02
N THR A 192 -11.05 11.47 -9.40
CA THR A 192 -9.99 12.14 -8.66
C THR A 192 -10.54 13.37 -7.95
N VAL A 193 -10.00 13.66 -6.76
CA VAL A 193 -10.30 14.86 -5.99
C VAL A 193 -9.01 15.63 -5.81
N TYR A 194 -9.02 16.90 -6.18
CA TYR A 194 -7.93 17.83 -6.00
C TYR A 194 -8.34 18.89 -4.98
N ASN A 195 -7.47 19.15 -4.01
CA ASN A 195 -7.61 20.24 -3.05
C ASN A 195 -6.49 21.23 -3.34
N GLY A 196 -6.86 22.48 -3.63
CA GLY A 196 -5.90 23.56 -3.83
C GLY A 196 -5.14 23.88 -2.55
N ASP A 197 -3.90 24.35 -2.70
CA ASP A 197 -3.14 24.93 -1.58
C ASP A 197 -3.72 26.28 -1.14
N PRO A 198 -3.35 26.82 0.04
CA PRO A 198 -3.83 28.13 0.47
C PRO A 198 -3.59 29.23 -0.58
N GLY A 199 -4.64 29.97 -0.92
CA GLY A 199 -4.63 30.98 -1.98
C GLY A 199 -4.87 30.43 -3.39
N CYS A 200 -5.22 29.16 -3.52
CA CYS A 200 -5.66 28.57 -4.79
C CYS A 200 -6.94 29.27 -5.28
N HIS A 201 -7.12 29.30 -6.60
CA HIS A 201 -8.36 29.66 -7.27
C HIS A 201 -8.82 28.47 -8.11
N ILE A 202 -9.64 27.59 -7.53
CA ILE A 202 -10.02 26.31 -8.12
C ILE A 202 -10.75 26.43 -9.46
N GLY A 203 -11.34 27.61 -9.72
CA GLY A 203 -11.97 27.94 -10.99
C GLY A 203 -11.00 27.93 -12.18
N ASP A 204 -9.74 28.28 -11.93
CA ASP A 204 -8.68 28.40 -12.92
C ASP A 204 -7.84 27.11 -13.04
N VAL A 205 -8.04 26.16 -12.11
CA VAL A 205 -7.34 24.88 -12.12
C VAL A 205 -7.82 24.00 -13.28
N ASP A 206 -6.85 23.55 -14.07
CA ASP A 206 -7.06 22.70 -15.23
C ASP A 206 -6.73 21.24 -14.91
N LEU A 207 -7.54 20.32 -15.47
CA LEU A 207 -7.23 18.89 -15.50
C LEU A 207 -7.09 18.42 -16.95
N ILE A 208 -5.91 17.91 -17.27
CA ILE A 208 -5.51 17.48 -18.61
C ILE A 208 -5.32 15.96 -18.57
N THR A 209 -6.07 15.21 -19.36
CA THR A 209 -5.89 13.76 -19.48
C THR A 209 -4.87 13.40 -20.54
N ALA A 210 -4.20 12.26 -20.34
CA ALA A 210 -3.26 11.69 -21.30
C ALA A 210 -3.67 10.24 -21.64
N GLU A 211 -2.78 9.26 -21.49
CA GLU A 211 -3.08 7.87 -21.83
C GLU A 211 -4.23 7.30 -20.98
N GLY A 212 -5.05 6.44 -21.59
CA GLY A 212 -5.99 5.56 -20.89
C GLY A 212 -7.22 6.23 -20.27
N CYS A 213 -7.39 7.54 -20.39
CA CYS A 213 -8.62 8.20 -19.95
C CYS A 213 -8.91 9.49 -20.71
N ARG A 214 -10.15 9.97 -20.57
CA ARG A 214 -10.61 11.28 -21.04
C ARG A 214 -11.35 11.99 -19.92
N VAL A 215 -11.29 13.32 -19.93
CA VAL A 215 -12.03 14.13 -18.96
C VAL A 215 -13.54 13.90 -19.10
N GLY A 216 -14.19 13.63 -17.97
CA GLY A 216 -15.64 13.55 -17.82
C GLY A 216 -16.20 14.82 -17.20
N ARG A 217 -17.14 14.68 -16.26
CA ARG A 217 -17.69 15.83 -15.54
C ARG A 217 -16.69 16.34 -14.50
N ILE A 218 -16.66 17.65 -14.34
CA ILE A 218 -15.92 18.35 -13.30
C ILE A 218 -16.94 19.05 -12.39
N ARG A 219 -16.74 18.96 -11.07
CA ARG A 219 -17.47 19.72 -10.05
C ARG A 219 -16.46 20.46 -9.20
N ARG A 220 -16.77 21.71 -8.86
CA ARG A 220 -15.89 22.59 -8.07
C ARG A 220 -16.68 23.18 -6.91
N ASN A 221 -16.03 23.25 -5.76
CA ASN A 221 -16.46 24.06 -4.63
C ASN A 221 -15.40 25.14 -4.43
N ALA A 222 -15.73 26.39 -4.76
CA ALA A 222 -14.82 27.53 -4.66
C ALA A 222 -14.54 27.92 -3.21
N GLU A 223 -15.53 27.82 -2.31
CA GLU A 223 -15.34 28.15 -0.89
C GLU A 223 -14.27 27.27 -0.22
N ALA A 224 -14.20 26.01 -0.62
CA ALA A 224 -13.24 25.03 -0.12
C ALA A 224 -12.07 24.76 -1.07
N GLU A 225 -11.94 25.53 -2.16
CA GLU A 225 -10.94 25.35 -3.24
C GLU A 225 -10.72 23.88 -3.63
N THR A 226 -11.83 23.16 -3.86
CA THR A 226 -11.84 21.71 -4.08
C THR A 226 -12.52 21.35 -5.39
N MET A 227 -11.93 20.42 -6.14
CA MET A 227 -12.43 19.94 -7.41
C MET A 227 -12.53 18.41 -7.43
N ALA A 228 -13.67 17.88 -7.89
CA ALA A 228 -13.84 16.47 -8.20
C ALA A 228 -14.00 16.28 -9.71
N THR A 229 -13.25 15.34 -10.29
CA THR A 229 -13.25 15.10 -11.74
C THR A 229 -13.41 13.63 -12.06
N GLU A 230 -14.31 13.31 -12.98
CA GLU A 230 -14.38 12.00 -13.62
C GLU A 230 -13.30 11.87 -14.70
N LEU A 231 -12.58 10.75 -14.66
CA LEU A 231 -11.66 10.29 -15.69
C LEU A 231 -12.29 9.05 -16.31
N LEU A 232 -12.87 9.21 -17.49
CA LEU A 232 -13.62 8.16 -18.17
C LEU A 232 -12.66 7.28 -18.96
N PHE A 233 -12.84 5.97 -18.88
CA PHE A 233 -12.17 5.00 -19.72
C PHE A 233 -12.95 4.82 -21.02
N ASP A 234 -12.30 4.34 -22.08
CA ASP A 234 -12.97 4.13 -23.38
C ASP A 234 -13.90 2.91 -23.39
N ARG A 235 -13.85 2.10 -22.33
CA ARG A 235 -14.68 0.92 -22.16
C ARG A 235 -14.83 0.53 -20.70
N LYS A 236 -15.79 -0.35 -20.44
CA LYS A 236 -15.88 -1.09 -19.18
C LYS A 236 -14.74 -2.09 -19.07
N LEU A 237 -14.13 -2.17 -17.90
CA LEU A 237 -13.09 -3.13 -17.58
C LEU A 237 -13.73 -4.47 -17.17
N ALA A 238 -13.12 -5.57 -17.59
CA ALA A 238 -13.46 -6.90 -17.12
C ALA A 238 -12.90 -7.16 -15.71
N GLU A 239 -13.45 -8.14 -15.00
CA GLU A 239 -12.91 -8.55 -13.70
C GLU A 239 -11.45 -9.03 -13.83
N GLY A 240 -10.59 -8.56 -12.95
CA GLY A 240 -9.16 -8.87 -12.93
C GLY A 240 -8.33 -8.10 -13.96
N GLU A 241 -8.98 -7.32 -14.83
CA GLU A 241 -8.31 -6.59 -15.89
C GLU A 241 -7.44 -5.44 -15.36
N ILE A 242 -6.26 -5.26 -15.96
CA ILE A 242 -5.32 -4.19 -15.64
C ILE A 242 -5.56 -3.01 -16.56
N HIS A 243 -5.71 -1.83 -15.99
CA HIS A 243 -5.84 -0.58 -16.74
C HIS A 243 -4.82 0.44 -16.26
N VAL A 244 -4.27 1.20 -17.21
CA VAL A 244 -3.28 2.24 -16.96
C VAL A 244 -3.83 3.54 -17.50
N PHE A 245 -3.74 4.61 -16.70
CA PHE A 245 -4.18 5.93 -17.13
C PHE A 245 -3.37 7.06 -16.48
N CYS A 246 -3.32 8.19 -17.15
CA CYS A 246 -2.56 9.37 -16.74
C CYS A 246 -3.38 10.65 -16.83
N PHE A 247 -3.14 11.56 -15.88
CA PHE A 247 -3.67 12.91 -15.92
C PHE A 247 -2.71 13.88 -15.24
N GLU A 248 -2.82 15.15 -15.60
CA GLU A 248 -2.11 16.27 -15.02
C GLU A 248 -3.12 17.27 -14.45
N VAL A 249 -2.86 17.78 -13.25
CA VAL A 249 -3.52 18.96 -12.71
C VAL A 249 -2.55 20.12 -12.80
N ARG A 250 -2.99 21.25 -13.36
CA ARG A 250 -2.23 22.51 -13.39
C ARG A 250 -2.93 23.53 -12.52
N ASP A 251 -2.17 24.12 -11.62
CA ASP A 251 -2.61 25.17 -10.72
C ASP A 251 -1.51 26.24 -10.69
N ASP A 252 -1.71 27.38 -11.34
CA ASP A 252 -0.75 28.49 -11.34
C ASP A 252 -1.05 29.53 -10.24
N SER A 253 -2.02 29.24 -9.38
CA SER A 253 -2.43 30.04 -8.23
C SER A 253 -1.80 29.53 -6.93
N GLY A 254 -2.26 30.00 -5.77
CA GLY A 254 -1.76 29.54 -4.49
C GLY A 254 -0.50 30.24 -3.97
N THR A 255 -0.12 29.83 -2.77
CA THR A 255 1.05 30.31 -2.03
C THR A 255 2.06 29.17 -1.87
N ALA A 256 3.11 29.37 -1.05
CA ALA A 256 4.11 28.35 -0.80
C ALA A 256 3.46 27.06 -0.27
N SER A 257 3.64 25.98 -1.02
CA SER A 257 2.98 24.70 -0.77
C SER A 257 3.73 23.90 0.32
N PRO A 258 3.05 23.28 1.30
CA PRO A 258 3.68 22.52 2.39
C PRO A 258 4.19 21.14 1.95
N GLY A 259 4.22 20.86 0.65
CA GLY A 259 4.48 19.56 0.08
C GLY A 259 3.19 18.88 -0.38
N TYR A 260 3.26 17.57 -0.61
CA TYR A 260 2.14 16.85 -1.23
C TYR A 260 1.85 15.53 -0.53
N PHE A 261 0.57 15.29 -0.28
CA PHE A 261 0.05 14.08 0.34
C PHE A 261 -1.09 13.50 -0.50
N ARG A 262 -0.89 12.28 -1.01
CA ARG A 262 -1.97 11.52 -1.63
C ARG A 262 -2.84 10.90 -0.56
N MET A 263 -4.14 11.08 -0.73
CA MET A 263 -5.13 10.31 0.01
C MET A 263 -5.33 8.93 -0.60
N LEU A 264 -5.12 7.91 0.22
CA LEU A 264 -5.32 6.51 -0.10
C LEU A 264 -6.54 6.03 0.68
N ARG A 265 -7.70 5.89 0.01
CA ARG A 265 -8.93 5.35 0.66
C ARG A 265 -8.94 3.84 0.76
N ASP A 266 -8.05 3.17 0.04
CA ASP A 266 -7.82 1.73 0.10
C ASP A 266 -6.30 1.49 0.00
N GLN A 267 -5.88 0.26 0.21
CA GLN A 267 -4.48 -0.14 0.08
C GLN A 267 -3.97 0.08 -1.35
N CYS A 268 -2.78 0.67 -1.45
CA CYS A 268 -2.01 0.85 -2.67
C CYS A 268 -0.73 0.02 -2.58
N ALA A 269 -0.55 -0.94 -3.49
CA ALA A 269 0.59 -1.86 -3.42
C ALA A 269 1.94 -1.13 -3.60
N SER A 270 1.99 -0.12 -4.49
CA SER A 270 3.20 0.65 -4.79
C SER A 270 2.88 2.12 -5.02
N TYR A 271 3.34 3.02 -4.16
CA TYR A 271 3.19 4.46 -4.36
C TYR A 271 4.55 5.16 -4.37
N LEU A 272 4.86 5.82 -5.48
CA LEU A 272 6.01 6.70 -5.65
C LEU A 272 5.54 8.13 -5.79
N VAL A 273 6.11 9.03 -4.98
CA VAL A 273 5.94 10.47 -5.12
C VAL A 273 7.29 11.11 -5.35
N GLN A 274 7.37 12.00 -6.33
CA GLN A 274 8.55 12.81 -6.62
C GLN A 274 8.20 14.28 -6.57
N LEU A 275 8.95 15.06 -5.80
CA LEU A 275 8.85 16.52 -5.81
C LEU A 275 10.02 17.09 -6.61
N LYS A 276 9.72 17.94 -7.59
CA LYS A 276 10.68 18.62 -8.45
C LYS A 276 10.67 20.11 -8.14
N PHE A 277 11.79 20.63 -7.66
CA PHE A 277 11.93 22.02 -7.26
C PHE A 277 12.64 22.84 -8.34
N ALA A 278 12.30 24.13 -8.43
CA ALA A 278 13.11 25.07 -9.20
C ALA A 278 14.51 25.17 -8.56
N LEU A 279 15.58 25.05 -9.37
CA LEU A 279 16.97 25.02 -8.87
C LEU A 279 17.39 26.26 -8.05
N GLY A 280 16.74 27.41 -8.29
CA GLY A 280 16.97 28.65 -7.53
C GLY A 280 16.17 28.76 -6.23
N ALA A 281 15.30 27.80 -5.93
CA ALA A 281 14.33 27.82 -4.83
C ALA A 281 14.19 26.42 -4.22
N LEU A 282 15.29 25.94 -3.62
CA LEU A 282 15.36 24.62 -3.01
C LEU A 282 14.84 24.64 -1.57
N PRO A 283 14.20 23.55 -1.11
CA PRO A 283 13.69 23.45 0.25
C PRO A 283 14.82 23.39 1.28
N ALA A 284 14.49 23.74 2.53
CA ALA A 284 15.36 23.50 3.69
C ALA A 284 15.35 22.03 4.09
N ARG A 285 14.17 21.40 4.09
CA ARG A 285 13.98 19.99 4.46
C ARG A 285 12.83 19.36 3.69
N CYS A 286 12.97 18.07 3.38
CA CYS A 286 11.90 17.24 2.82
C CYS A 286 11.73 16.02 3.72
N THR A 287 10.50 15.72 4.13
CA THR A 287 10.21 14.61 5.05
C THR A 287 9.14 13.70 4.47
N ARG A 288 9.49 12.46 4.14
CA ARG A 288 8.54 11.41 3.79
C ARG A 288 7.72 11.05 5.01
N GLN A 289 6.39 11.02 4.88
CA GLN A 289 5.50 10.70 5.98
C GLN A 289 4.32 9.84 5.54
N PHE A 290 3.86 8.99 6.46
CA PHE A 290 2.56 8.35 6.38
C PHE A 290 1.73 8.68 7.64
N ARG A 291 0.50 9.13 7.43
CA ARG A 291 -0.48 9.44 8.49
C ARG A 291 -1.75 8.64 8.25
N THR A 292 -2.36 8.12 9.31
CA THR A 292 -3.65 7.41 9.19
C THR A 292 -4.81 8.37 8.92
N ARG A 293 -4.70 9.60 9.40
CA ARG A 293 -5.62 10.73 9.23
C ARG A 293 -4.82 12.04 9.19
N ASP A 294 -5.35 13.11 8.60
CA ASP A 294 -4.65 14.40 8.48
C ASP A 294 -4.21 15.04 9.81
N ASP A 295 -5.03 14.91 10.86
CA ASP A 295 -4.76 15.42 12.22
C ASP A 295 -3.96 14.43 13.10
N ALA A 296 -3.68 13.23 12.59
CA ALA A 296 -2.93 12.23 13.33
C ALA A 296 -1.42 12.48 13.24
N VAL A 297 -0.71 12.10 14.31
CA VAL A 297 0.75 12.05 14.30
C VAL A 297 1.23 11.05 13.24
N PRO A 298 2.25 11.37 12.42
CA PRO A 298 2.82 10.42 11.47
C PRO A 298 3.27 9.12 12.14
N VAL A 299 2.85 7.99 11.58
CA VAL A 299 3.28 6.65 12.04
C VAL A 299 4.60 6.23 11.39
N GLU A 300 4.91 6.81 10.24
CA GLU A 300 6.21 6.74 9.58
C GLU A 300 6.66 8.16 9.26
N SER A 301 7.94 8.45 9.51
CA SER A 301 8.56 9.74 9.19
C SER A 301 10.05 9.52 8.90
N GLU A 302 10.52 10.04 7.77
CA GLU A 302 11.90 9.88 7.30
C GLU A 302 12.33 11.13 6.52
N GLU A 303 13.43 11.75 6.93
CA GLU A 303 14.02 12.86 6.16
C GLU A 303 14.62 12.33 4.86
N LEU A 304 14.31 12.99 3.75
CA LEU A 304 14.75 12.57 2.42
C LEU A 304 15.89 13.44 1.91
N PRO A 305 16.87 12.84 1.21
CA PRO A 305 17.85 13.62 0.48
C PRO A 305 17.21 14.33 -0.72
N LEU A 306 17.81 15.45 -1.08
CA LEU A 306 17.55 16.14 -2.34
C LEU A 306 18.69 15.82 -3.31
N ASP A 307 18.37 15.40 -4.53
CA ASP A 307 19.39 15.16 -5.55
C ASP A 307 19.91 16.46 -6.19
N MET A 308 20.98 16.33 -6.98
CA MET A 308 21.59 17.47 -7.67
C MET A 308 20.67 18.15 -8.70
N GLY A 309 19.61 17.48 -9.14
CA GLY A 309 18.61 17.99 -10.05
C GLY A 309 17.46 18.73 -9.37
N GLY A 310 17.50 18.88 -8.04
CA GLY A 310 16.40 19.47 -7.27
C GLY A 310 15.20 18.55 -7.19
N VAL A 311 15.42 17.23 -7.14
CA VAL A 311 14.36 16.23 -7.00
C VAL A 311 14.53 15.45 -5.71
N THR A 312 13.42 15.22 -5.00
CA THR A 312 13.35 14.24 -3.91
C THR A 312 12.28 13.20 -4.21
N SER A 313 12.46 11.98 -3.71
CA SER A 313 11.58 10.84 -4.01
C SER A 313 11.24 10.06 -2.75
N GLY A 314 9.94 9.80 -2.55
CA GLY A 314 9.41 9.03 -1.45
C GLY A 314 8.66 7.82 -1.99
N PHE A 315 9.00 6.63 -1.49
CA PHE A 315 8.36 5.37 -1.88
C PHE A 315 7.59 4.76 -0.72
N PHE A 316 6.43 4.20 -1.00
CA PHE A 316 5.59 3.53 -0.02
C PHE A 316 5.11 2.19 -0.58
N SER A 317 5.36 1.11 0.16
CA SER A 317 4.88 -0.23 -0.15
C SER A 317 3.62 -0.54 0.66
N ASP A 318 2.60 -1.08 0.01
CA ASP A 318 1.37 -1.54 0.66
C ASP A 318 0.66 -0.48 1.53
N ALA A 319 0.79 0.80 1.15
CA ALA A 319 0.32 1.93 1.94
C ALA A 319 -1.20 2.13 1.88
N GLY A 320 -1.74 2.72 2.94
CA GLY A 320 -3.16 3.03 3.06
C GLY A 320 -3.96 2.00 3.87
N PRO A 321 -5.19 2.34 4.29
CA PRO A 321 -5.82 3.66 4.10
C PRO A 321 -5.15 4.77 4.93
N GLY A 322 -5.09 5.99 4.40
CA GLY A 322 -4.43 7.14 5.03
C GLY A 322 -3.88 8.16 4.04
N LEU A 323 -2.91 8.96 4.49
CA LEU A 323 -2.21 9.98 3.73
C LEU A 323 -0.73 9.59 3.60
N ALA A 324 -0.25 9.46 2.37
CA ALA A 324 1.15 9.17 2.07
C ALA A 324 1.74 10.34 1.26
N GLY A 325 2.89 10.85 1.66
CA GLY A 325 3.42 12.04 1.02
C GLY A 325 4.80 12.50 1.49
N ILE A 326 5.18 13.68 1.01
CA ILE A 326 6.39 14.38 1.41
C ILE A 326 5.99 15.77 1.87
N GLU A 327 6.31 16.08 3.12
CA GLU A 327 6.25 17.42 3.68
C GLU A 327 7.48 18.22 3.24
N VAL A 328 7.28 19.50 2.95
CA VAL A 328 8.33 20.43 2.54
C VAL A 328 8.40 21.59 3.51
N GLU A 329 9.61 21.84 3.99
CA GLU A 329 9.94 23.05 4.74
C GLU A 329 10.82 23.94 3.87
N TRP A 330 10.36 25.17 3.63
CA TRP A 330 11.07 26.17 2.84
C TRP A 330 12.07 26.96 3.71
N ARG A 331 13.02 27.62 3.05
CA ARG A 331 13.97 28.55 3.69
C ARG A 331 13.34 29.93 3.89
#